data_AF-A0A7S2V4Y0-F1
#
_entry.id   AF-A0A7S2V4Y0-F1
#
_cell.length_a   1.000
_cell.length_b   1.000
_cell.length_c   1.000
_cell.angle_alpha   90.00
_cell.angle_beta   90.00
_cell.angle_gamma   90.00
#
_symmetry.space_group_name_H-M   'P 1'
#
loop_
_entity.id
_entity.type
_entity.pdbx_description
1 polymer ?
#
loop_
_entity_poly.entity_id
_entity_poly.type
_entity_poly.pdbx_seq_one_letter_code
_entity_poly.pdbx_strand_id
1 'polypeptide(L)'
;GMLVFMRAGLFFLKPAVFVPSSEIASVTCGRGGSASTRYVDLLIEQAAEGSKTSRLEFSNIDRGHLGAVQGFVQNLLEAREKEERSADEPRAKGGSEEGAAGTANATKEEEEDSDNEEEDETYRDDAPSKSQDEEEESDEDSDEEEDSDGSDGADSGFEEEDLTLLSGDEDTETDGSDCEGRKTRSSKRRRTDS
;
A
#
# COMPACT_ATOMS: atom_id res chain seq x y z
N GLY A 1 1.58 -1.31 -18.26
CA GLY A 1 0.27 -1.93 -17.94
C GLY A 1 -0.63 -0.90 -17.28
N MET A 2 -1.86 -1.29 -16.92
CA MET A 2 -2.78 -0.44 -16.16
C MET A 2 -3.00 -1.06 -14.78
N LEU A 3 -2.85 -0.25 -13.73
CA LEU A 3 -3.07 -0.68 -12.35
C LEU A 3 -4.44 -0.17 -11.88
N VAL A 4 -5.29 -1.06 -11.38
CA VAL A 4 -6.65 -0.76 -10.92
C VAL A 4 -6.79 -1.17 -9.47
N PHE A 5 -7.14 -0.21 -8.62
CA PHE A 5 -7.44 -0.44 -7.20
C PHE A 5 -8.93 -0.72 -7.03
N MET A 6 -9.26 -1.84 -6.40
CA MET A 6 -10.64 -2.26 -6.15
C MET A 6 -10.81 -2.65 -4.69
N ARG A 7 -12.06 -2.66 -4.21
CA ARG A 7 -12.35 -3.14 -2.85
C ARG A 7 -11.94 -4.60 -2.61
N ALA A 8 -12.01 -5.44 -3.64
CA ALA A 8 -11.63 -6.85 -3.56
C ALA A 8 -10.11 -7.09 -3.65
N GLY A 9 -9.32 -6.08 -4.03
CA GLY A 9 -7.90 -6.23 -4.28
C GLY A 9 -7.36 -5.32 -5.38
N LEU A 10 -6.20 -5.68 -5.91
CA LEU A 10 -5.48 -4.93 -6.93
C LEU A 10 -5.38 -5.74 -8.22
N PHE A 11 -5.62 -5.10 -9.36
CA PHE A 11 -5.55 -5.74 -10.67
C PHE A 11 -4.59 -4.99 -11.59
N PHE A 12 -3.68 -5.72 -12.22
CA PHE A 12 -2.76 -5.19 -13.22
C PHE A 12 -3.05 -5.79 -14.59
N LEU A 13 -3.18 -4.93 -15.61
CA LEU A 13 -3.33 -5.33 -17.00
C LEU A 13 -1.95 -5.42 -17.69
N LYS A 14 -1.57 -6.65 -18.09
CA LYS A 14 -0.42 -7.06 -18.93
C LYS A 14 0.95 -7.15 -18.21
N PRO A 15 1.34 -8.36 -17.74
CA PRO A 15 0.52 -9.57 -17.66
C PRO A 15 -0.69 -9.34 -16.73
N ALA A 16 -1.79 -10.06 -16.98
CA ALA A 16 -2.96 -9.96 -16.12
C ALA A 16 -2.61 -10.55 -14.74
N VAL A 17 -2.53 -9.72 -13.71
CA VAL A 17 -2.23 -10.14 -12.34
C VAL A 17 -3.29 -9.59 -11.42
N PHE A 18 -3.93 -10.47 -10.65
CA PHE A 18 -4.87 -10.09 -9.60
C PHE A 18 -4.28 -10.43 -8.24
N VAL A 19 -4.33 -9.47 -7.32
CA VAL A 19 -3.86 -9.60 -5.94
C VAL A 19 -5.05 -9.35 -5.01
N PRO A 20 -5.63 -10.40 -4.39
CA PRO A 20 -6.71 -10.25 -3.42
C PRO A 20 -6.33 -9.36 -2.25
N SER A 21 -7.27 -8.57 -1.72
CA SER A 21 -7.04 -7.72 -0.54
C SER A 21 -6.64 -8.51 0.71
N SER A 22 -7.10 -9.76 0.82
CA SER A 22 -6.73 -10.68 1.90
C SER A 22 -5.24 -11.01 1.89
N GLU A 23 -4.63 -11.10 0.71
CA GLU A 23 -3.22 -11.48 0.53
C GLU A 23 -2.27 -10.30 0.68
N ILE A 24 -2.73 -9.04 0.63
CA ILE A 24 -1.87 -7.87 0.70
C ILE A 24 -1.40 -7.63 2.15
N ALA A 25 -0.17 -7.97 2.48
CA ALA A 25 0.40 -7.71 3.80
C ALA A 25 0.68 -6.23 4.02
N SER A 26 1.39 -5.61 3.07
CA SER A 26 1.79 -4.20 3.15
C SER A 26 1.85 -3.57 1.76
N VAL A 27 1.66 -2.25 1.72
CA VAL A 27 1.79 -1.43 0.50
C VAL A 27 2.71 -0.26 0.84
N THR A 28 3.85 -0.19 0.16
CA THR A 28 4.84 0.87 0.35
C THR A 28 5.01 1.65 -0.93
N CYS A 29 4.93 2.98 -0.85
CA CYS A 29 5.20 3.87 -1.97
C CYS A 29 6.51 4.61 -1.68
N GLY A 30 7.46 4.58 -2.59
CA GLY A 30 8.70 5.33 -2.41
C GLY A 30 9.64 5.22 -3.58
N ARG A 31 10.39 6.28 -3.82
CA ARG A 31 11.54 6.26 -4.73
C ARG A 31 12.75 6.68 -3.92
N GLY A 32 13.68 5.76 -3.72
CA GLY A 32 14.86 5.98 -2.89
C GLY A 32 15.76 7.06 -3.50
N GLY A 33 15.69 8.28 -2.97
CA GLY A 33 16.59 9.38 -3.32
C GLY A 33 15.89 10.54 -4.05
N SER A 34 15.83 11.68 -3.36
CA SER A 34 15.38 12.99 -3.83
C SER A 34 13.86 13.19 -3.99
N ALA A 35 13.32 14.12 -3.21
CA ALA A 35 11.90 14.45 -3.07
C ALA A 35 11.23 15.04 -4.34
N SER A 36 11.97 15.14 -5.46
CA SER A 36 11.58 15.86 -6.68
C SER A 36 11.18 14.95 -7.84
N THR A 37 11.18 13.63 -7.70
CA THR A 37 10.86 12.75 -8.84
C THR A 37 9.37 12.80 -9.19
N ARG A 38 9.07 12.89 -10.50
CA ARG A 38 7.70 12.89 -11.04
C ARG A 38 6.99 11.55 -10.91
N TYR A 39 7.77 10.48 -10.76
CA TYR A 39 7.25 9.12 -10.65
C TYR A 39 7.75 8.45 -9.38
N VAL A 40 6.93 7.57 -8.84
CA VAL A 40 7.17 6.76 -7.66
C VAL A 40 7.06 5.28 -8.00
N ASP A 41 7.65 4.45 -7.15
CA ASP A 41 7.52 3.00 -7.24
C ASP A 41 6.61 2.51 -6.11
N LEU A 42 5.78 1.53 -6.42
CA LEU A 42 4.83 0.90 -5.51
C LEU A 42 5.27 -0.53 -5.25
N LEU A 43 5.51 -0.86 -3.99
CA LEU A 43 5.90 -2.18 -3.55
C LEU A 43 4.76 -2.79 -2.73
N ILE A 44 4.29 -3.95 -3.17
CA ILE A 44 3.24 -4.72 -2.52
C ILE A 44 3.86 -5.99 -1.98
N GLU A 45 3.75 -6.18 -0.68
CA GLU A 45 4.16 -7.42 -0.02
C GLU A 45 2.92 -8.28 0.18
N GLN A 46 2.99 -9.53 -0.25
CA GLN A 46 1.91 -10.50 -0.09
C GLN A 46 2.21 -11.44 1.08
N ALA A 47 1.22 -11.62 1.94
CA ALA A 47 1.21 -12.66 2.97
C ALA A 47 0.92 -14.00 2.29
N ALA A 48 1.95 -14.77 1.97
CA ALA A 48 1.77 -16.10 1.41
C ALA A 48 1.57 -17.14 2.51
N GLU A 49 0.64 -18.06 2.26
CA GLU A 49 0.40 -19.25 3.07
C GLU A 49 1.55 -20.25 2.81
N GLY A 50 2.59 -20.24 3.65
CA GLY A 50 3.68 -21.22 3.57
C GLY A 50 5.12 -20.69 3.55
N SER A 51 5.39 -19.55 4.20
CA SER A 51 6.73 -18.98 4.51
C SER A 51 7.43 -18.11 3.45
N LYS A 52 6.95 -18.06 2.20
CA LYS A 52 7.59 -17.23 1.15
C LYS A 52 6.77 -15.99 0.85
N THR A 53 7.09 -14.86 1.50
CA THR A 53 6.49 -13.57 1.15
C THR A 53 6.81 -13.23 -0.31
N SER A 54 5.77 -13.07 -1.12
CA SER A 54 5.91 -12.63 -2.51
C SER A 54 5.90 -11.11 -2.54
N ARG A 55 6.79 -10.50 -3.33
CA ARG A 55 6.89 -9.05 -3.46
C ARG A 55 6.62 -8.67 -4.91
N LEU A 56 5.65 -7.81 -5.12
CA LEU A 56 5.34 -7.22 -6.42
C LEU A 56 5.75 -5.76 -6.43
N GLU A 57 6.54 -5.38 -7.43
CA GLU A 57 6.99 -4.01 -7.61
C GLU A 57 6.38 -3.45 -8.90
N PHE A 58 5.71 -2.30 -8.78
CA PHE A 58 5.17 -1.54 -9.88
C PHE A 58 5.90 -0.19 -9.93
N SER A 59 6.84 -0.08 -10.86
CA SER A 59 7.63 1.14 -11.04
C SER A 59 6.93 2.16 -11.95
N ASN A 60 7.44 3.39 -11.98
CA ASN A 60 6.99 4.46 -12.89
C ASN A 60 5.52 4.87 -12.73
N ILE A 61 4.99 4.88 -11.50
CA ILE A 61 3.65 5.39 -11.21
C ILE A 61 3.71 6.91 -11.10
N ASP A 62 2.82 7.62 -11.79
CA ASP A 62 2.73 9.08 -11.69
C ASP A 62 2.40 9.50 -10.24
N ARG A 63 3.13 10.50 -9.74
CA ARG A 63 2.92 11.06 -8.41
C ARG A 63 1.51 11.60 -8.20
N GLY A 64 0.82 12.04 -9.26
CA GLY A 64 -0.58 12.43 -9.23
C GLY A 64 -1.53 11.32 -8.78
N HIS A 65 -1.13 10.05 -8.89
CA HIS A 65 -1.92 8.91 -8.44
C HIS A 65 -1.68 8.52 -6.97
N LEU A 66 -0.71 9.10 -6.28
CA LEU A 66 -0.41 8.75 -4.88
C LEU A 66 -1.61 8.89 -3.94
N GLY A 67 -2.45 9.91 -4.14
CA GLY A 67 -3.65 10.09 -3.33
C GLY A 67 -4.64 8.92 -3.48
N ALA A 68 -4.77 8.36 -4.69
CA ALA A 68 -5.61 7.18 -4.92
C ALA A 68 -5.01 5.93 -4.26
N VAL A 69 -3.68 5.78 -4.29
CA VAL A 69 -3.00 4.67 -3.60
C VAL A 69 -3.19 4.77 -2.09
N GLN A 70 -3.01 5.95 -1.51
CA GLN A 70 -3.21 6.20 -0.07
C GLN A 70 -4.65 5.91 0.34
N GLY A 71 -5.64 6.35 -0.44
CA GLY A 71 -7.05 6.04 -0.20
C GLY A 71 -7.34 4.54 -0.27
N PHE A 72 -6.74 3.82 -1.23
CA PHE A 72 -6.85 2.37 -1.28
C PHE A 72 -6.29 1.69 -0.03
N VAL A 73 -5.12 2.11 0.47
CA VAL A 73 -4.52 1.55 1.68
C VAL A 73 -5.40 1.78 2.92
N GLN A 74 -5.95 2.99 3.09
CA GLN A 74 -6.89 3.28 4.18
C GLN A 74 -8.12 2.38 4.11
N ASN A 75 -8.75 2.28 2.94
CA ASN A 75 -9.90 1.41 2.73
C ASN A 75 -9.60 -0.07 3.02
N LEU A 76 -8.38 -0.52 2.72
CA LEU A 76 -7.94 -1.89 2.98
C LEU A 76 -7.80 -2.16 4.49
N LEU A 77 -7.29 -1.20 5.26
CA LEU A 77 -7.20 -1.30 6.72
C LEU A 77 -8.59 -1.29 7.36
N GLU A 78 -9.47 -0.39 6.94
CA GLU A 78 -10.86 -0.33 7.43
C GLU A 78 -11.64 -1.61 7.13
N ALA A 79 -11.44 -2.18 5.93
CA ALA A 79 -12.08 -3.44 5.56
C ALA A 79 -11.64 -4.60 6.46
N ARG A 80 -10.35 -4.64 6.84
CA ARG A 80 -9.81 -5.65 7.76
C ARG A 80 -10.35 -5.51 9.18
N GLU A 81 -10.34 -4.29 9.73
CA GLU A 81 -10.88 -4.03 11.07
C GLU A 81 -12.36 -4.44 11.16
N LYS A 82 -13.14 -4.14 10.10
CA LYS A 82 -14.54 -4.54 10.03
C LYS A 82 -14.73 -6.05 9.96
N GLU A 83 -13.88 -6.75 9.20
CA GLU A 83 -13.93 -8.21 9.08
C GLU A 83 -13.63 -8.88 10.43
N GLU A 84 -12.56 -8.44 11.12
CA GLU A 84 -12.20 -8.90 12.47
C GLU A 84 -13.34 -8.67 13.47
N ARG A 85 -13.95 -7.48 13.46
CA ARG A 85 -15.09 -7.16 14.34
C ARG A 85 -16.32 -8.01 14.05
N SER A 86 -16.59 -8.33 12.78
CA SER A 86 -17.73 -9.17 12.40
C SER A 86 -17.50 -10.67 12.62
N ALA A 87 -16.25 -11.12 12.71
CA ALA A 87 -15.89 -12.50 12.97
C ALA A 87 -16.00 -12.88 14.46
N ASP A 88 -15.92 -11.91 15.37
CA ASP A 88 -16.02 -12.11 16.82
C ASP A 88 -17.45 -11.98 17.37
N GLU A 89 -18.45 -11.64 16.54
CA GLU A 89 -19.84 -11.81 16.96
C GLU A 89 -20.23 -13.29 16.85
N PRO A 90 -20.43 -14.01 17.98
CA PRO A 90 -20.91 -15.38 17.91
C PRO A 90 -22.27 -15.33 17.21
N ARG A 91 -22.42 -16.15 16.16
CA ARG A 91 -23.70 -16.54 15.55
C ARG A 91 -24.66 -17.05 16.63
N ALA A 92 -25.28 -16.13 17.36
CA ALA A 92 -26.39 -16.40 18.23
C ALA A 92 -27.63 -16.51 17.33
N LYS A 93 -28.00 -17.76 17.04
CA LYS A 93 -29.36 -18.22 16.74
C LYS A 93 -30.26 -17.30 15.90
N GLY A 94 -30.45 -17.70 14.66
CA GLY A 94 -31.70 -17.53 13.92
C GLY A 94 -31.54 -18.34 12.64
N GLY A 95 -32.13 -19.50 12.45
CA GLY A 95 -33.45 -19.95 12.83
C GLY A 95 -33.90 -20.76 11.62
N SER A 96 -33.77 -22.08 11.73
CA SER A 96 -34.37 -23.03 10.80
C SER A 96 -35.86 -22.73 10.71
N GLU A 97 -36.41 -22.56 9.52
CA GLU A 97 -37.71 -23.13 9.13
C GLU A 97 -38.01 -22.88 7.64
N GLU A 98 -38.08 -23.99 6.89
CA GLU A 98 -38.89 -24.12 5.68
C GLU A 98 -40.36 -23.81 6.02
N GLY A 99 -41.06 -23.01 5.20
CA GLY A 99 -42.52 -22.97 5.29
C GLY A 99 -43.22 -21.75 4.67
N ALA A 100 -43.79 -21.98 3.49
CA ALA A 100 -45.12 -21.51 3.06
C ALA A 100 -45.51 -20.01 3.17
N ALA A 101 -45.66 -19.41 1.99
CA ALA A 101 -46.75 -18.52 1.54
C ALA A 101 -47.62 -17.77 2.58
N GLY A 102 -47.69 -16.43 2.42
CA GLY A 102 -48.96 -15.69 2.51
C GLY A 102 -49.05 -14.54 3.51
N THR A 103 -49.19 -13.33 2.97
CA THR A 103 -50.20 -12.31 3.35
C THR A 103 -50.20 -11.66 4.76
N ALA A 104 -49.83 -10.37 4.76
CA ALA A 104 -50.45 -9.22 5.46
C ALA A 104 -50.27 -8.95 6.99
N ASN A 105 -49.79 -7.71 7.24
CA ASN A 105 -50.33 -6.67 8.15
C ASN A 105 -49.88 -6.59 9.64
N ALA A 106 -49.70 -5.32 10.06
CA ALA A 106 -49.84 -4.71 11.39
C ALA A 106 -48.62 -4.64 12.36
N THR A 107 -47.99 -3.46 12.36
CA THR A 107 -47.71 -2.54 13.49
C THR A 107 -47.40 -3.05 14.91
N LYS A 108 -46.23 -2.63 15.43
CA LYS A 108 -45.92 -2.31 16.85
C LYS A 108 -44.54 -1.63 16.89
N GLU A 109 -44.37 -0.30 16.91
CA GLU A 109 -44.47 0.67 18.03
C GLU A 109 -43.61 0.37 19.27
N GLU A 110 -42.75 1.37 19.56
CA GLU A 110 -42.04 1.80 20.79
C GLU A 110 -40.80 0.96 21.21
N GLU A 111 -39.65 1.53 21.61
CA GLU A 111 -39.40 2.65 22.54
C GLU A 111 -38.07 3.39 22.26
N GLU A 112 -38.07 4.69 22.58
CA GLU A 112 -36.94 5.63 22.68
C GLU A 112 -36.18 5.45 24.02
N ASP A 113 -34.86 5.70 24.04
CA ASP A 113 -34.05 6.28 25.15
C ASP A 113 -32.57 6.16 24.72
N SER A 114 -31.58 6.99 24.99
CA SER A 114 -31.34 8.20 25.78
C SER A 114 -29.86 8.50 25.42
N ASP A 115 -29.44 9.64 24.89
CA ASP A 115 -29.37 10.98 25.48
C ASP A 115 -27.89 11.37 25.70
N ASN A 116 -27.65 12.66 25.55
CA ASN A 116 -26.53 13.44 26.06
C ASN A 116 -25.23 13.59 25.25
N GLU A 117 -25.26 14.68 24.49
CA GLU A 117 -24.32 15.81 24.34
C GLU A 117 -23.12 15.92 25.31
N GLU A 118 -22.17 16.80 24.91
CA GLU A 118 -21.09 17.51 25.65
C GLU A 118 -19.74 17.30 24.92
N GLU A 119 -18.92 18.27 24.52
CA GLU A 119 -18.81 19.75 24.57
C GLU A 119 -17.71 20.06 23.51
N ASP A 120 -17.92 20.98 22.56
CA ASP A 120 -17.37 22.35 22.50
C ASP A 120 -15.95 22.60 23.09
N GLU A 121 -15.28 23.63 22.53
CA GLU A 121 -14.07 24.34 23.01
C GLU A 121 -12.72 23.76 22.52
N THR A 122 -11.85 24.39 21.72
CA THR A 122 -11.65 25.81 21.41
C THR A 122 -10.91 25.98 20.08
N TYR A 123 -11.41 26.94 19.32
CA TYR A 123 -10.73 27.68 18.27
C TYR A 123 -9.42 28.28 18.80
N ARG A 124 -8.26 27.92 18.23
CA ARG A 124 -7.04 28.73 18.33
C ARG A 124 -6.63 29.24 16.96
N ASP A 125 -7.06 30.48 16.76
CA ASP A 125 -6.49 31.48 15.88
C ASP A 125 -5.01 31.67 16.24
N ASP A 126 -4.09 31.24 15.37
CA ASP A 126 -2.73 31.78 15.36
C ASP A 126 -2.46 32.26 13.94
N ALA A 127 -2.65 33.57 13.81
CA ALA A 127 -2.49 34.39 12.63
C ALA A 127 -1.01 34.39 12.13
N PRO A 128 -0.77 34.88 10.91
CA PRO A 128 0.42 34.57 10.13
C PRO A 128 1.64 35.42 10.53
N SER A 129 2.76 34.76 10.83
CA SER A 129 4.05 35.44 10.93
C SER A 129 4.63 35.66 9.53
N LYS A 130 4.52 36.91 9.06
CA LYS A 130 5.33 37.45 7.96
C LYS A 130 6.81 37.52 8.36
N SER A 131 7.64 36.91 7.54
CA SER A 131 9.02 37.30 7.25
C SER A 131 9.22 36.88 5.79
N GLN A 132 8.98 37.75 4.80
CA GLN A 132 9.96 38.71 4.29
C GLN A 132 11.40 38.17 4.42
N ASP A 133 11.80 37.43 3.40
CA ASP A 133 13.16 37.58 2.86
C ASP A 133 13.05 37.58 1.34
N GLU A 134 13.38 38.73 0.77
CA GLU A 134 13.55 38.99 -0.65
C GLU A 134 15.01 38.70 -0.95
N GLU A 135 15.30 37.66 -1.72
CA GLU A 135 16.60 37.49 -2.42
C GLU A 135 16.24 36.76 -3.73
N GLU A 136 15.97 37.52 -4.79
CA GLU A 136 16.93 37.90 -5.83
C GLU A 136 17.10 36.80 -6.91
N GLU A 137 16.53 37.11 -8.08
CA GLU A 137 17.14 37.03 -9.41
C GLU A 137 18.01 35.79 -9.73
N SER A 138 17.50 34.95 -10.64
CA SER A 138 18.32 34.48 -11.76
C SER A 138 17.43 33.97 -12.89
N ASP A 139 17.18 34.88 -13.83
CA ASP A 139 17.01 34.55 -15.23
C ASP A 139 18.27 33.80 -15.71
N GLU A 140 18.18 32.49 -15.93
CA GLU A 140 19.10 31.78 -16.81
C GLU A 140 18.28 31.14 -17.92
N ASP A 141 18.02 31.96 -18.94
CA ASP A 141 17.99 31.54 -20.34
C ASP A 141 19.22 30.67 -20.61
N SER A 142 19.00 29.39 -20.89
CA SER A 142 19.98 28.60 -21.64
C SER A 142 19.25 27.78 -22.68
N ASP A 143 18.91 28.47 -23.77
CA ASP A 143 18.85 27.92 -25.11
C ASP A 143 20.23 27.33 -25.46
N GLU A 144 20.36 26.00 -25.49
CA GLU A 144 21.27 25.35 -26.42
C GLU A 144 20.58 24.14 -27.07
N GLU A 145 20.13 24.40 -28.29
CA GLU A 145 19.83 23.44 -29.34
C GLU A 145 21.07 22.55 -29.59
N GLU A 146 20.97 21.25 -29.36
CA GLU A 146 21.78 20.28 -30.08
C GLU A 146 20.87 19.28 -30.78
N ASP A 147 20.62 19.58 -32.06
CA ASP A 147 20.35 18.61 -33.10
C ASP A 147 21.38 17.46 -32.99
N SER A 148 20.94 16.29 -32.52
CA SER A 148 21.67 15.04 -32.74
C SER A 148 20.93 14.26 -33.81
N ASP A 149 21.23 14.64 -35.04
CA ASP A 149 20.99 13.87 -36.24
C ASP A 149 22.00 12.70 -36.32
N GLY A 150 21.46 11.49 -36.49
CA GLY A 150 22.24 10.39 -37.05
C GLY A 150 22.69 9.32 -36.06
N SER A 151 21.88 8.27 -35.97
CA SER A 151 22.44 6.95 -36.26
C SER A 151 21.36 5.99 -36.72
N ASP A 152 21.24 5.91 -38.05
CA ASP A 152 20.81 4.72 -38.76
C ASP A 152 21.76 3.57 -38.40
N GLY A 153 21.40 2.85 -37.34
CA GLY A 153 22.03 1.60 -36.93
C GLY A 153 21.22 0.41 -37.41
N ALA A 154 21.69 -0.18 -38.51
CA ALA A 154 21.32 -1.47 -39.12
C ALA A 154 20.72 -2.49 -38.12
N ASP A 155 19.59 -3.10 -38.46
CA ASP A 155 19.58 -4.40 -39.14
C ASP A 155 20.68 -5.35 -38.67
N SER A 156 20.37 -6.11 -37.62
CA SER A 156 20.86 -7.46 -37.48
C SER A 156 19.72 -8.32 -36.94
N GLY A 157 19.03 -9.00 -37.87
CA GLY A 157 18.50 -10.31 -37.55
C GLY A 157 19.62 -11.27 -37.13
N PHE A 158 19.25 -12.55 -36.91
CA PHE A 158 20.15 -13.70 -36.62
C PHE A 158 20.35 -13.89 -35.09
N GLU A 159 20.07 -15.02 -34.42
CA GLU A 159 19.58 -16.36 -34.77
C GLU A 159 18.75 -16.93 -33.62
N GLU A 160 17.87 -17.88 -33.97
CA GLU A 160 17.34 -18.85 -33.03
C GLU A 160 18.47 -19.79 -32.59
N GLU A 161 18.97 -19.63 -31.36
CA GLU A 161 19.75 -20.67 -30.70
C GLU A 161 18.85 -21.40 -29.70
N ASP A 162 18.35 -22.52 -30.22
CA ASP A 162 18.07 -23.78 -29.52
C ASP A 162 19.17 -24.15 -28.52
N LEU A 163 18.84 -25.07 -27.59
CA LEU A 163 19.75 -25.80 -26.67
C LEU A 163 20.14 -25.04 -25.38
N THR A 164 20.02 -25.55 -24.16
CA THR A 164 19.81 -26.90 -23.64
C THR A 164 19.25 -26.85 -22.21
N LEU A 165 18.44 -27.87 -21.90
CA LEU A 165 18.25 -28.44 -20.58
C LEU A 165 19.58 -28.51 -19.79
N LEU A 166 19.71 -27.69 -18.75
CA LEU A 166 20.59 -27.97 -17.63
C LEU A 166 19.73 -28.33 -16.43
N SER A 167 19.48 -29.63 -16.29
CA SER A 167 19.25 -30.28 -15.02
C SER A 167 20.48 -30.06 -14.14
N GLY A 168 20.39 -29.07 -13.26
CA GLY A 168 21.34 -28.82 -12.19
C GLY A 168 20.70 -29.18 -10.86
N ASP A 169 20.78 -30.46 -10.50
CA ASP A 169 20.70 -30.91 -9.12
C ASP A 169 21.93 -30.36 -8.38
N GLU A 170 21.74 -29.32 -7.58
CA GLU A 170 22.72 -28.88 -6.58
C GLU A 170 22.07 -28.87 -5.20
N ASP A 171 22.20 -30.02 -4.54
CA ASP A 171 22.10 -30.18 -3.10
C ASP A 171 23.10 -29.24 -2.40
N THR A 172 22.60 -28.14 -1.85
CA THR A 172 23.38 -27.33 -0.90
C THR A 172 22.85 -27.55 0.51
N GLU A 173 23.36 -28.60 1.14
CA GLU A 173 23.35 -28.74 2.60
C GLU A 173 24.11 -27.55 3.20
N THR A 174 23.38 -26.54 3.67
CA THR A 174 23.95 -25.47 4.50
C THR A 174 23.55 -25.68 5.95
N ASP A 175 24.45 -26.39 6.60
CA ASP A 175 24.83 -26.38 8.01
C ASP A 175 24.22 -25.25 8.86
N GLY A 176 23.54 -25.66 9.92
CA GLY A 176 22.98 -24.78 10.93
C GLY A 176 24.07 -24.05 11.69
N SER A 177 24.08 -22.72 11.57
CA SER A 177 24.78 -21.84 12.50
C SER A 177 23.79 -21.19 13.45
N ASP A 178 23.70 -21.82 14.62
CA ASP A 178 23.29 -21.23 15.90
C ASP A 178 23.90 -19.82 16.05
N CYS A 179 23.07 -18.77 15.90
CA CYS A 179 23.45 -17.41 16.28
C CYS A 179 22.75 -17.05 17.60
N GLU A 180 23.37 -17.52 18.69
CA GLU A 180 23.06 -17.08 20.04
C GLU A 180 23.28 -15.56 20.18
N GLY A 181 22.23 -14.87 20.60
CA GLY A 181 22.27 -13.86 21.66
C GLY A 181 23.18 -12.65 21.50
N ARG A 182 22.60 -11.53 21.04
CA ARG A 182 23.04 -10.19 21.47
C ARG A 182 21.90 -9.40 22.08
N LYS A 183 21.79 -9.52 23.41
CA LYS A 183 21.01 -8.62 24.27
C LYS A 183 21.72 -7.26 24.33
N THR A 184 21.24 -6.28 23.57
CA THR A 184 21.66 -4.89 23.75
C THR A 184 20.87 -4.27 24.92
N ARG A 185 21.50 -4.22 26.10
CA ARG A 185 21.03 -3.38 27.21
C ARG A 185 21.47 -1.93 26.95
N SER A 186 20.57 -1.12 26.41
CA SER A 186 20.79 0.33 26.30
C SER A 186 20.47 1.00 27.64
N SER A 187 21.51 1.60 28.23
CA SER A 187 21.45 2.33 29.49
C SER A 187 20.91 3.74 29.26
N LYS A 188 19.70 4.04 29.75
CA LYS A 188 19.18 5.42 29.80
C LYS A 188 19.27 5.95 31.23
N ARG A 189 20.36 6.68 31.51
CA ARG A 189 20.51 7.51 32.72
C ARG A 189 19.59 8.72 32.60
N ARG A 190 18.60 8.83 33.48
CA ARG A 190 17.88 10.08 33.78
C ARG A 190 18.72 10.87 34.77
N ARG A 191 19.18 12.06 34.37
CA ARG A 191 19.59 13.13 35.29
C ARG A 191 18.33 13.96 35.58
N THR A 192 18.00 14.06 36.86
CA THR A 192 17.11 15.07 37.42
C THR A 192 18.01 16.21 37.90
N ASP A 193 17.88 17.38 37.29
CA ASP A 193 18.41 18.62 37.88
C ASP A 193 17.27 19.27 38.68
N SER A 194 17.62 19.68 39.89
CA SER A 194 16.80 20.37 40.88
C SER A 194 16.99 21.88 40.79
#